data_AF-A0A7W1SXU2-F1
#
_entry.id   AF-A0A7W1SXU2-F1
#
_cell.length_a   1.000
_cell.length_b   1.000
_cell.length_c   1.000
_cell.angle_alpha   90.00
_cell.angle_beta   90.00
_cell.angle_gamma   90.00
#
_symmetry.space_group_name_H-M   'P 1'
#
loop_
_entity.id
_entity.type
_entity.pdbx_description
1 polymer ?
#
loop_
_entity_poly.entity_id
_entity_poly.type
_entity_poly.pdbx_seq_one_letter_code
_entity_poly.pdbx_strand_id
1 'polypeptide(L)'
;MENWKRALMAASAGLSVILLLSGKRTAGMLVAGVGLATLASEYPDEFADFRDNLPHYVQKGTSYLDVVSRVGERLAEATKGRGGAWYEALLER
;
A
#
# COMPACT_ATOMS: atom_id res chain seq x y z
N MET A 1 6.20 -13.63 -21.32
CA MET A 1 5.89 -13.07 -19.99
C MET A 1 4.57 -12.36 -20.11
N GLU A 2 3.54 -12.85 -19.43
CA GLU A 2 2.17 -12.32 -19.55
C GLU A 2 2.13 -10.82 -19.20
N ASN A 3 1.47 -10.01 -20.03
CA ASN A 3 1.49 -8.54 -19.94
C ASN A 3 1.03 -8.01 -18.57
N TRP A 4 0.14 -8.74 -17.89
CA TRP A 4 -0.35 -8.40 -16.54
C TRP A 4 0.76 -8.46 -15.47
N LYS A 5 1.71 -9.40 -15.55
CA LYS A 5 2.87 -9.44 -14.63
C LYS A 5 3.74 -8.21 -14.79
N ARG A 6 3.84 -7.70 -16.01
CA ARG A 6 4.64 -6.52 -16.34
C ARG A 6 3.95 -5.24 -15.84
N ALA A 7 2.63 -5.16 -15.99
CA ALA A 7 1.80 -4.11 -15.41
C ALA A 7 1.87 -4.13 -13.87
N LEU A 8 1.78 -5.31 -13.26
CA LEU A 8 1.88 -5.49 -11.80
C LEU A 8 3.26 -5.09 -11.27
N MET A 9 4.35 -5.47 -11.97
CA MET A 9 5.70 -5.07 -11.58
C MET A 9 5.94 -3.56 -11.77
N ALA A 10 5.43 -2.97 -12.85
CA ALA A 10 5.51 -1.52 -13.07
C ALA A 10 4.69 -0.74 -12.02
N ALA A 11 3.51 -1.25 -11.67
CA ALA A 11 2.67 -0.71 -10.62
C ALA A 11 3.36 -0.82 -9.25
N SER A 12 3.97 -1.97 -8.94
CA SER A 12 4.69 -2.20 -7.68
C SER A 12 5.93 -1.32 -7.54
N ALA A 13 6.69 -1.15 -8.63
CA ALA A 13 7.83 -0.24 -8.66
C ALA A 13 7.40 1.23 -8.50
N GLY A 14 6.33 1.66 -9.18
CA GLY A 14 5.75 3.00 -9.02
C GLY A 14 5.22 3.23 -7.60
N LEU A 15 4.54 2.22 -7.03
CA LEU A 15 4.07 2.17 -5.65
C LEU A 15 5.20 2.40 -4.65
N SER A 16 6.31 1.66 -4.79
CA SER A 16 7.46 1.80 -3.89
C SER A 16 8.06 3.20 -3.92
N VAL A 17 8.14 3.83 -5.10
CA VAL A 17 8.65 5.21 -5.23
C VAL A 17 7.70 6.22 -4.58
N ILE A 18 6.39 6.07 -4.79
CA ILE A 18 5.39 6.95 -4.18
C ILE A 18 5.36 6.78 -2.65
N LEU A 19 5.46 5.53 -2.16
CA LEU A 19 5.48 5.25 -0.73
C LEU A 19 6.76 5.81 -0.07
N LEU A 20 7.91 5.67 -0.73
CA LEU A 20 9.19 6.21 -0.26
C LEU A 20 9.18 7.74 -0.21
N LEU A 21 8.55 8.40 -1.18
CA LEU A 21 8.51 9.86 -1.24
C LEU A 21 7.50 10.48 -0.29
N SER A 22 6.41 9.78 0.05
CA SER A 22 5.26 10.45 0.67
C SER A 22 5.24 10.38 2.20
N GLY A 23 5.90 9.41 2.84
CA GLY A 23 6.06 9.35 4.32
C GLY A 23 4.76 9.35 5.17
N LYS A 24 3.58 9.42 4.54
CA LYS A 24 2.27 9.67 5.16
C LYS A 24 1.30 8.54 4.85
N ARG A 25 0.52 8.16 5.87
CA ARG A 25 -0.57 7.16 5.79
C ARG A 25 -1.56 7.43 4.65
N THR A 26 -1.78 8.70 4.30
CA THR A 26 -2.66 9.15 3.21
C THR A 26 -2.20 8.67 1.83
N ALA A 27 -0.89 8.52 1.62
CA ALA A 27 -0.35 8.01 0.36
C ALA A 27 -0.70 6.54 0.15
N GLY A 28 -0.65 5.74 1.22
CA GLY A 28 -1.09 4.34 1.16
C GLY A 28 -2.55 4.21 0.73
N MET A 29 -3.42 5.09 1.24
CA MET A 29 -4.84 5.11 0.84
C MET A 29 -5.03 5.56 -0.61
N LEU A 30 -4.33 6.61 -1.05
CA LEU A 30 -4.40 7.09 -2.43
C LEU A 30 -3.95 6.02 -3.41
N VAL A 31 -2.85 5.34 -3.12
CA VAL A 31 -2.32 4.34 -4.04
C VAL A 31 -3.15 3.06 -4.03
N ALA A 32 -3.68 2.65 -2.87
CA ALA A 32 -4.66 1.57 -2.81
C ALA A 32 -5.92 1.91 -3.63
N GLY A 33 -6.42 3.15 -3.52
CA GLY A 33 -7.58 3.63 -4.26
C GLY A 33 -7.35 3.67 -5.77
N VAL A 34 -6.23 4.23 -6.23
CA VAL A 34 -5.87 4.27 -7.65
C VAL A 34 -5.63 2.86 -8.19
N GLY A 35 -4.92 2.00 -7.45
CA GLY A 35 -4.68 0.61 -7.84
C GLY A 35 -5.98 -0.19 -8.01
N LEU A 36 -6.92 -0.03 -7.08
CA LEU A 36 -8.24 -0.67 -7.19
C LEU A 36 -9.07 -0.11 -8.36
N ALA A 37 -9.04 1.20 -8.58
CA ALA A 37 -9.76 1.83 -9.69
C ALA A 37 -9.21 1.38 -11.05
N THR A 38 -7.89 1.31 -11.20
CA THR A 38 -7.24 0.80 -12.41
C THR A 38 -7.57 -0.67 -12.63
N LEU A 39 -7.54 -1.50 -11.59
CA LEU A 39 -7.88 -2.92 -11.71
C LEU A 39 -9.34 -3.09 -12.16
N ALA A 40 -10.27 -2.35 -11.57
CA ALA A 40 -11.68 -2.38 -11.94
C ALA A 40 -11.93 -1.85 -13.37
N SER A 41 -11.14 -0.88 -13.83
CA SER A 41 -11.33 -0.24 -15.13
C SER A 41 -10.70 -1.00 -16.29
N GLU A 42 -9.56 -1.66 -16.09
CA GLU A 42 -8.77 -2.26 -17.18
C GLU A 42 -8.80 -3.80 -17.16
N TYR A 43 -9.12 -4.41 -16.01
CA TYR A 43 -9.17 -5.86 -15.82
C TYR A 43 -10.45 -6.27 -15.08
N PRO A 44 -11.63 -6.10 -15.69
CA PRO A 44 -12.91 -6.32 -15.03
C PRO A 44 -13.14 -7.79 -14.62
N ASP A 45 -12.62 -8.76 -15.38
CA ASP A 45 -12.72 -10.19 -15.09
C ASP A 45 -11.83 -10.57 -13.90
N GLU A 46 -10.57 -10.11 -13.87
CA GLU A 46 -9.69 -10.31 -12.71
C GLU A 46 -10.18 -9.56 -11.47
N PHE A 47 -10.84 -8.41 -11.63
CA PHE A 47 -11.48 -7.72 -10.51
C PHE A 47 -12.66 -8.53 -9.94
N ALA A 48 -13.45 -9.18 -10.79
CA ALA A 48 -14.51 -10.07 -10.35
C ALA A 48 -13.96 -11.29 -9.60
N ASP A 49 -12.91 -11.92 -10.10
CA ASP A 49 -12.25 -13.04 -9.40
C ASP A 49 -11.61 -12.58 -8.07
N PHE A 50 -10.97 -11.41 -8.06
CA PHE A 50 -10.44 -10.81 -6.84
C PHE A 50 -11.53 -10.54 -5.79
N ARG A 51 -12.69 -10.02 -6.19
CA ARG A 51 -13.80 -9.74 -5.28
C ARG A 51 -14.39 -11.03 -4.69
N ASP A 52 -14.49 -12.09 -5.50
CA ASP A 52 -15.08 -13.36 -5.09
C ASP A 52 -14.14 -14.08 -4.11
N ASN A 53 -12.84 -13.91 -4.29
CA ASN A 53 -11.81 -14.41 -3.37
C ASN A 53 -11.47 -13.43 -2.23
N LEU A 54 -12.09 -12.25 -2.19
CA LEU A 54 -11.82 -11.20 -1.19
C LEU A 54 -11.97 -11.67 0.26
N PRO A 55 -12.99 -12.47 0.64
CA PRO A 55 -13.10 -13.00 2.00
C PRO A 55 -11.87 -13.82 2.42
N HIS A 56 -11.30 -14.58 1.49
CA HIS A 56 -10.09 -15.39 1.70
C HIS A 56 -8.86 -14.50 1.87
N TYR A 57 -8.74 -13.45 1.06
CA TYR A 57 -7.65 -12.47 1.21
C TYR A 57 -7.74 -11.69 2.52
N VAL A 58 -8.96 -11.35 2.99
CA VAL A 58 -9.17 -10.68 4.28
C VAL A 58 -8.75 -11.57 5.46
N GLN A 59 -9.13 -12.85 5.45
CA GLN A 59 -8.70 -13.82 6.47
C GLN A 59 -7.18 -13.98 6.52
N LYS A 60 -6.53 -14.06 5.35
CA LYS A 60 -5.06 -14.09 5.29
C LYS A 60 -4.44 -12.78 5.77
N GLY A 61 -5.04 -11.64 5.38
CA GLY A 61 -4.60 -10.31 5.77
C GLY A 61 -4.55 -10.11 7.29
N THR A 62 -5.50 -10.70 8.02
CA THR A 62 -5.53 -10.64 9.48
C THR A 62 -4.31 -11.31 10.11
N SER A 63 -3.81 -12.40 9.51
CA SER A 63 -2.59 -13.08 9.98
C SER A 63 -1.32 -12.26 9.71
N TYR A 64 -1.29 -11.48 8.62
CA TYR A 64 -0.16 -10.59 8.31
C TYR A 64 -0.19 -9.31 9.13
N LEU A 65 -1.37 -8.84 9.53
CA LEU A 65 -1.54 -7.63 10.33
C LEU A 65 -0.78 -7.70 11.67
N ASP A 66 -0.70 -8.86 12.32
CA ASP A 66 0.08 -9.05 13.56
C ASP A 66 1.59 -8.80 13.32
N VAL A 67 2.12 -9.41 12.25
CA VAL A 67 3.52 -9.25 11.84
C VAL A 67 3.83 -7.80 11.48
N VAL A 68 2.94 -7.18 10.69
CA VAL A 68 3.08 -5.77 10.28
C VAL A 68 2.97 -4.85 11.50
N SER A 69 2.10 -5.15 12.47
CA SER A 69 1.95 -4.36 13.70
C SER A 69 3.24 -4.40 14.52
N ARG A 70 3.83 -5.58 14.69
CA ARG A 70 5.09 -5.76 15.43
C ARG A 70 6.29 -5.07 14.77
N VAL A 71 6.37 -5.15 13.45
CA VAL A 71 7.39 -4.43 12.66
C VAL A 71 7.14 -2.92 12.71
N GLY A 72 5.89 -2.52 12.61
CA GLY A 72 5.43 -1.14 12.72
C GLY A 72 5.73 -0.52 14.07
N GLU A 73 5.56 -1.25 15.17
CA GLU A 73 5.95 -0.80 16.51
C GLU A 73 7.46 -0.56 16.61
N ARG A 74 8.30 -1.45 16.05
CA ARG A 74 9.76 -1.27 16.04
C ARG A 74 10.19 -0.08 15.18
N LEU A 75 9.55 0.11 14.02
CA LEU A 75 9.76 1.27 13.16
C LEU A 75 9.28 2.56 13.83
N ALA A 76 8.12 2.54 14.49
CA ALA A 76 7.58 3.68 15.22
C ALA A 76 8.47 4.06 16.41
N GLU A 77 9.02 3.08 17.13
CA GLU A 77 9.99 3.31 18.20
C GLU A 77 11.29 3.93 17.66
N ALA A 78 11.82 3.43 16.54
CA ALA A 78 12.96 4.02 15.85
C ALA A 78 12.66 5.42 15.27
N THR A 79 11.39 5.68 14.93
CA THR A 79 10.95 6.95 14.35
C THR A 79 10.51 7.96 15.41
N LYS A 80 10.17 7.58 16.65
CA LYS A 80 9.90 8.55 17.74
C LYS A 80 11.08 9.51 17.98
N GLY A 81 12.31 9.09 17.70
CA GLY A 81 13.49 9.97 17.71
C GLY A 81 13.63 10.91 16.49
N ARG A 82 12.81 10.74 15.44
CA ARG A 82 12.91 11.46 14.14
C ARG A 82 11.60 12.06 13.64
N GLY A 83 10.48 11.69 14.26
CA GLY A 83 9.11 11.96 13.79
C GLY A 83 8.61 13.37 14.05
N GLY A 84 9.18 14.10 15.03
CA GLY A 84 8.87 15.52 15.24
C GLY A 84 9.22 16.36 14.00
N ALA A 85 10.42 16.15 13.44
CA ALA A 85 10.92 16.92 12.31
C ALA A 85 10.15 16.69 11.00
N TRP A 86 9.58 15.51 10.79
CA TRP A 86 8.83 15.18 9.55
C TRP A 86 7.39 15.68 9.58
N TYR A 87 6.76 15.77 10.76
CA TYR A 87 5.43 16.37 10.90
C TYR A 87 5.48 17.90 10.78
N GLU A 88 6.54 18.55 11.28
CA GLU A 88 6.76 19.99 11.08
C GLU A 88 6.99 20.33 9.60
N ALA A 89 7.82 19.55 8.88
CA ALA A 89 8.07 19.76 7.45
C ALA A 89 6.83 19.58 6.54
N LEU A 90 5.76 18.97 7.04
CA LEU A 90 4.51 18.75 6.31
C LEU A 90 3.41 19.78 6.65
N LEU A 91 3.58 20.55 7.72
CA LEU A 91 2.64 21.58 8.18
C LEU A 91 3.11 23.01 7.84
N GLU A 92 4.39 23.20 7.53
CA GLU A 92 4.94 24.46 6.98
C GLU A 92 4.67 24.63 5.46
N ARG A 93 3.41 24.64 5.04
CA ARG A 93 3.05 25.12 3.69
C ARG A 93 2.00 26.21 3.73
#